data_AF-V4UA06-F1
#
_entry.id   AF-V4UA06-F1
#
_cell.length_a   1.000
_cell.length_b   1.000
_cell.length_c   1.000
_cell.angle_alpha   90.00
_cell.angle_beta   90.00
_cell.angle_gamma   90.00
#
_symmetry.space_group_name_H-M   'P 1'
#
loop_
_entity.id
_entity.type
_entity.pdbx_description
1 polymer ?
#
loop_
_entity_poly.entity_id
_entity_poly.type
_entity_poly.pdbx_seq_one_letter_code
_entity_poly.pdbx_strand_id
1 'polypeptide(L)'
;METKVPVRTTLLKQSSLAPDRERKEAELNGLDDDGEEIKPEFRLMYLANERDVEGIKELLDSGIDVNFRDIDNRTALHVAACQGFTEVVSLLLERGADVDPKDRWGSTPLGDAIYYKNHEVIKLLEKHGAKPLMAPMHVKHAREVPEYEIDPHELDFTNSVEITKGTFILGFWRGIQVAVKKLGEEVISDDDRVRAFRDELALLQKIRHPNVVQFLGAVTQSSPMMIVTEYLPKGDLRAFLKRKGALKPSTAVRFALDIARGMNYLHENKPVPIIHRDLEPSNILRDDSGNLKVADFGVSKLLTVKEDRPLTCQETSCKCCCLSEYFI
;
A
#
# COMPACT_ATOMS: atom_id res chain seq x y z
N MET A 1 28.06 -43.97 26.79
CA MET A 1 26.76 -43.28 26.71
C MET A 1 27.08 -41.82 26.54
N GLU A 2 27.15 -41.36 25.29
CA GLU A 2 27.33 -39.94 24.99
C GLU A 2 26.00 -39.24 25.27
N THR A 3 26.02 -38.33 26.23
CA THR A 3 24.89 -37.47 26.57
C THR A 3 24.62 -36.53 25.40
N LYS A 4 23.50 -36.75 24.69
CA LYS A 4 22.96 -35.81 23.70
C LYS A 4 22.73 -34.46 24.40
N VAL A 5 23.46 -33.45 23.95
CA VAL A 5 23.25 -32.05 24.36
C VAL A 5 21.93 -31.60 23.74
N PRO A 6 20.99 -31.03 24.51
CA PRO A 6 19.72 -30.57 23.96
C PRO A 6 20.00 -29.37 23.04
N VAL A 7 19.59 -29.49 21.77
CA VAL A 7 19.68 -28.40 20.80
C VAL A 7 18.64 -27.35 21.20
N ARG A 8 19.10 -26.19 21.70
CA ARG A 8 18.25 -25.03 21.98
C ARG A 8 17.92 -24.33 20.67
N THR A 9 16.66 -24.38 20.23
CA THR A 9 16.25 -23.78 18.95
C THR A 9 15.14 -22.78 19.16
N THR A 10 15.50 -21.56 19.51
CA THR A 10 14.58 -20.42 19.42
C THR A 10 14.53 -19.93 17.97
N LEU A 11 13.37 -20.00 17.31
CA LEU A 11 13.06 -19.18 16.13
C LEU A 11 12.94 -17.72 16.61
N LEU A 12 14.08 -17.06 16.78
CA LEU A 12 14.25 -15.87 17.65
C LEU A 12 13.50 -14.60 17.21
N LYS A 13 12.95 -14.54 16.00
CA LYS A 13 12.30 -13.34 15.46
C LYS A 13 10.83 -13.60 15.15
N GLN A 14 9.99 -12.80 15.79
CA GLN A 14 8.54 -12.80 15.63
C GLN A 14 8.14 -12.06 14.35
N SER A 15 6.89 -12.21 13.95
CA SER A 15 6.31 -11.41 12.87
C SER A 15 6.37 -9.91 13.20
N SER A 16 6.60 -9.07 12.20
CA SER A 16 6.60 -7.61 12.36
C SER A 16 5.28 -7.01 12.86
N LEU A 17 4.16 -7.73 12.69
CA LEU A 17 2.82 -7.31 13.12
C LEU A 17 2.27 -8.13 14.31
N ALA A 18 3.07 -9.03 14.87
CA ALA A 18 2.66 -9.74 16.08
C ALA A 18 2.57 -8.77 17.26
N PRO A 19 1.49 -8.81 18.08
CA PRO A 19 1.38 -7.96 19.26
C PRO A 19 2.48 -8.31 20.27
N ASP A 20 3.08 -7.28 20.87
CA ASP A 20 4.10 -7.42 21.92
C ASP A 20 3.52 -8.23 23.08
N ARG A 21 3.87 -9.51 23.16
CA ARG A 21 3.74 -10.26 24.40
C ARG A 21 4.92 -9.83 25.26
N GLU A 22 4.66 -9.42 26.51
CA GLU A 22 5.70 -9.45 27.55
C GLU A 22 6.52 -10.73 27.35
N ARG A 23 7.86 -10.63 27.31
CA ARG A 23 8.77 -11.77 27.09
C ARG A 23 8.52 -12.87 28.13
N LYS A 24 7.47 -13.65 27.94
CA LYS A 24 7.41 -15.03 28.33
C LYS A 24 8.03 -15.71 27.15
N GLU A 25 9.32 -16.03 27.30
CA GLU A 25 9.97 -17.07 26.54
C GLU A 25 8.94 -18.18 26.38
N ALA A 26 8.36 -18.31 25.19
CA ALA A 26 7.59 -19.48 24.88
C ALA A 26 8.64 -20.57 24.82
N GLU A 27 8.87 -21.20 25.97
CA GLU A 27 9.43 -22.53 26.07
C GLU A 27 8.52 -23.42 25.23
N LEU A 28 8.76 -23.48 23.93
CA LEU A 28 8.53 -24.71 23.19
C LEU A 28 9.54 -25.67 23.78
N ASN A 29 9.15 -26.30 24.90
CA ASN A 29 9.77 -27.52 25.36
C ASN A 29 9.74 -28.43 24.14
N GLY A 30 10.90 -28.64 23.54
CA GLY A 30 11.11 -29.69 22.55
C GLY A 30 10.97 -31.02 23.29
N LEU A 31 9.74 -31.44 23.52
CA LEU A 31 9.36 -32.72 24.08
C LEU A 31 7.92 -33.03 23.62
N ASP A 32 7.78 -33.44 22.37
CA ASP A 32 7.06 -34.68 22.18
C ASP A 32 8.12 -35.76 22.37
N ASP A 33 8.02 -36.43 23.52
CA ASP A 33 8.85 -37.55 24.02
C ASP A 33 8.59 -38.86 23.23
N ASP A 34 7.76 -38.80 22.20
CA ASP A 34 7.64 -39.85 21.20
C ASP A 34 8.46 -39.41 19.98
N GLY A 35 9.37 -40.26 19.52
CA GLY A 35 10.28 -40.01 18.40
C GLY A 35 9.58 -39.83 17.04
N GLU A 36 8.62 -38.92 16.94
CA GLU A 36 8.02 -38.46 15.71
C GLU A 36 9.00 -37.55 14.98
N GLU A 37 9.41 -38.01 13.82
CA GLU A 37 10.22 -37.32 12.84
C GLU A 37 9.66 -35.91 12.60
N ILE A 38 10.47 -34.85 12.78
CA ILE A 38 10.07 -33.48 12.43
C ILE A 38 9.60 -33.51 10.98
N LYS A 39 8.31 -33.27 10.77
CA LYS A 39 7.72 -33.29 9.43
C LYS A 39 8.60 -32.48 8.48
N PRO A 40 8.99 -33.04 7.32
CA PRO A 40 9.99 -32.45 6.45
C PRO A 40 9.63 -31.04 5.98
N GLU A 41 8.36 -30.66 6.00
CA GLU A 41 7.90 -29.30 5.70
C GLU A 41 8.29 -28.27 6.77
N PHE A 42 8.29 -28.64 8.06
CA PHE A 42 8.80 -27.79 9.15
C PHE A 42 10.33 -27.69 9.14
N ARG A 43 11.00 -28.73 8.61
CA ARG A 43 12.46 -28.75 8.47
C ARG A 43 12.96 -27.61 7.57
N LEU A 44 12.20 -27.25 6.53
CA LEU A 44 12.55 -26.15 5.63
C LEU A 44 12.70 -24.81 6.37
N MET A 45 11.78 -24.50 7.28
CA MET A 45 11.81 -23.26 8.07
C MET A 45 12.97 -23.24 9.07
N TYR A 46 13.29 -24.39 9.64
CA TYR A 46 14.43 -24.55 10.54
C TYR A 46 15.75 -24.27 9.82
N LEU A 47 15.94 -24.87 8.66
CA LEU A 47 17.14 -24.67 7.83
C LEU A 47 17.24 -23.20 7.35
N ALA A 48 16.10 -22.57 7.01
CA ALA A 48 16.04 -21.15 6.69
C ALA A 48 16.44 -20.26 7.87
N ASN A 49 16.15 -20.66 9.11
CA ASN A 49 16.57 -19.96 10.33
C ASN A 49 18.06 -20.16 10.67
N GLU A 50 18.66 -21.29 10.27
CA GLU A 50 20.07 -21.59 10.51
C GLU A 50 21.00 -21.12 9.38
N ARG A 51 20.44 -20.63 8.27
CA ARG A 51 21.17 -20.30 7.03
C ARG A 51 21.82 -21.51 6.35
N ASP A 52 21.21 -22.69 6.47
CA ASP A 52 21.69 -23.91 5.82
C ASP A 52 21.20 -23.97 4.36
N VAL A 53 21.95 -23.35 3.45
CA VAL A 53 21.57 -23.23 2.03
C VAL A 53 21.58 -24.59 1.33
N GLU A 54 22.59 -25.40 1.61
CA GLU A 54 22.75 -26.74 1.07
C GLU A 54 21.60 -27.66 1.52
N GLY A 55 21.27 -27.66 2.81
CA GLY A 55 20.15 -28.44 3.34
C GLY A 55 18.80 -28.01 2.75
N ILE A 56 18.57 -26.69 2.58
CA ILE A 56 17.36 -26.19 1.92
C ILE A 56 17.28 -26.69 0.48
N LYS A 57 18.41 -26.66 -0.25
CA LYS A 57 18.48 -27.13 -1.63
C LYS A 57 18.15 -28.61 -1.73
N GLU A 58 18.77 -29.46 -0.93
CA GLU A 58 18.50 -30.91 -0.89
C GLU A 58 17.03 -31.20 -0.57
N LEU A 59 16.46 -30.49 0.41
CA LEU A 59 15.08 -30.67 0.82
C LEU A 59 14.08 -30.26 -0.27
N LEU A 60 14.32 -29.14 -0.94
CA LEU A 60 13.47 -28.69 -2.06
C LEU A 60 13.63 -29.59 -3.29
N ASP A 61 14.82 -30.14 -3.54
CA ASP A 61 15.07 -31.11 -4.63
C ASP A 61 14.33 -32.45 -4.38
N SER A 62 13.99 -32.76 -3.12
CA SER A 62 13.14 -33.92 -2.77
C SER A 62 11.64 -33.72 -3.04
N GLY A 63 11.23 -32.53 -3.48
CA GLY A 63 9.84 -32.22 -3.86
C GLY A 63 8.99 -31.62 -2.74
N ILE A 64 9.61 -31.11 -1.67
CA ILE A 64 8.90 -30.37 -0.61
C ILE A 64 8.34 -29.06 -1.16
N ASP A 65 7.13 -28.72 -0.72
CA ASP A 65 6.50 -27.44 -1.05
C ASP A 65 7.25 -26.28 -0.38
N VAL A 66 7.86 -25.42 -1.19
CA VAL A 66 8.55 -24.20 -0.76
C VAL A 66 7.62 -23.22 -0.04
N ASN A 67 6.32 -23.28 -0.32
CA ASN A 67 5.29 -22.39 0.22
C ASN A 67 4.57 -22.96 1.45
N PHE A 68 5.13 -24.01 2.07
CA PHE A 68 4.61 -24.55 3.32
C PHE A 68 4.41 -23.45 4.37
N ARG A 69 3.31 -23.58 5.12
CA ARG A 69 2.88 -22.62 6.15
C ARG A 69 2.82 -23.28 7.51
N ASP A 70 3.39 -22.64 8.52
CA ASP A 70 3.31 -23.10 9.91
C ASP A 70 1.96 -22.73 10.55
N ILE A 71 1.83 -22.98 11.86
CA ILE A 71 0.63 -22.65 12.64
C ILE A 71 0.30 -21.15 12.67
N ASP A 72 1.30 -20.29 12.37
CA ASP A 72 1.15 -18.85 12.29
C ASP A 72 1.03 -18.36 10.85
N ASN A 73 0.80 -19.27 9.89
CA ASN A 73 0.81 -19.00 8.45
C ASN A 73 2.13 -18.42 7.91
N ARG A 74 3.24 -18.53 8.65
CA ARG A 74 4.56 -18.10 8.16
C ARG A 74 5.12 -19.12 7.20
N THR A 75 5.95 -18.65 6.27
CA THR A 75 6.69 -19.48 5.30
C THR A 75 8.19 -19.43 5.60
N ALA A 76 8.98 -20.31 4.98
CA ALA A 76 10.45 -20.23 5.06
C ALA A 76 10.99 -18.86 4.60
N LEU A 77 10.29 -18.21 3.65
CA LEU A 77 10.64 -16.87 3.18
C LEU A 77 10.47 -15.80 4.27
N HIS A 78 9.42 -15.87 5.11
CA HIS A 78 9.27 -14.97 6.27
C HIS A 78 10.45 -15.12 7.25
N VAL A 79 10.83 -16.36 7.54
CA VAL A 79 11.92 -16.67 8.47
C VAL A 79 13.25 -16.12 7.94
N ALA A 80 13.59 -16.42 6.68
CA ALA A 80 14.81 -15.92 6.04
C ALA A 80 14.83 -14.39 5.97
N ALA A 81 13.67 -13.77 5.71
CA ALA A 81 13.53 -12.33 5.63
C ALA A 81 13.66 -11.63 6.99
N CYS A 82 13.13 -12.22 8.07
CA CYS A 82 13.38 -11.78 9.45
C CYS A 82 14.87 -11.81 9.78
N GLN A 83 15.56 -12.88 9.41
CA GLN A 83 16.98 -13.06 9.74
C GLN A 83 17.92 -12.23 8.86
N GLY A 84 17.47 -11.84 7.66
CA GLY A 84 18.28 -11.06 6.73
C GLY A 84 19.21 -11.93 5.87
N PHE A 85 18.91 -13.21 5.71
CA PHE A 85 19.73 -14.15 4.95
C PHE A 85 19.43 -14.07 3.46
N THR A 86 20.14 -13.17 2.78
CA THR A 86 19.97 -12.87 1.36
C THR A 86 20.12 -14.10 0.46
N GLU A 87 21.08 -14.99 0.74
CA GLU A 87 21.27 -16.19 -0.09
C GLU A 87 20.11 -17.17 0.04
N VAL A 88 19.57 -17.33 1.24
CA VAL A 88 18.39 -18.17 1.49
C VAL A 88 17.16 -17.59 0.82
N VAL A 89 16.94 -16.27 0.93
CA VAL A 89 15.84 -15.57 0.26
C VAL A 89 15.94 -15.77 -1.26
N SER A 90 17.13 -15.60 -1.86
CA SER A 90 17.34 -15.82 -3.30
C SER A 90 16.99 -17.24 -3.69
N LEU A 91 17.49 -18.24 -2.95
CA LEU A 91 17.22 -19.65 -3.21
C LEU A 91 15.72 -19.94 -3.16
N LEU A 92 15.02 -19.50 -2.11
CA LEU A 92 13.58 -19.74 -1.96
C LEU A 92 12.79 -19.11 -3.12
N LEU A 93 13.11 -17.87 -3.52
CA LEU A 93 12.46 -17.20 -4.65
C LEU A 93 12.74 -17.90 -5.99
N GLU A 94 13.97 -18.34 -6.23
CA GLU A 94 14.35 -19.12 -7.42
C GLU A 94 13.60 -20.45 -7.51
N ARG A 95 13.20 -21.02 -6.37
CA ARG A 95 12.41 -22.25 -6.27
C ARG A 95 10.90 -22.02 -6.30
N GLY A 96 10.45 -20.79 -6.57
CA GLY A 96 9.03 -20.48 -6.74
C GLY A 96 8.30 -20.17 -5.44
N ALA A 97 9.02 -19.70 -4.40
CA ALA A 97 8.36 -19.14 -3.22
C ALA A 97 7.46 -17.95 -3.61
N ASP A 98 6.24 -17.94 -3.09
CA ASP A 98 5.35 -16.80 -3.15
C ASP A 98 6.05 -15.61 -2.51
N VAL A 99 5.99 -14.46 -3.19
CA VAL A 99 6.72 -13.25 -2.79
C VAL A 99 6.02 -12.50 -1.65
N ASP A 100 4.68 -12.46 -1.67
CA ASP A 100 3.84 -11.73 -0.70
C ASP A 100 2.86 -12.65 0.09
N PRO A 101 3.28 -13.81 0.62
CA PRO A 101 2.42 -14.56 1.52
C PRO A 101 2.18 -13.74 2.79
N LYS A 102 0.95 -13.76 3.30
CA LYS A 102 0.60 -13.13 4.57
C LYS A 102 0.57 -14.16 5.69
N ASP A 103 1.22 -13.84 6.79
CA ASP A 103 1.09 -14.60 8.03
C ASP A 103 -0.25 -14.32 8.76
N ARG A 104 -0.46 -14.92 9.93
CA ARG A 104 -1.71 -14.77 10.70
C ARG A 104 -1.99 -13.34 11.18
N TRP A 105 -0.96 -12.49 11.24
CA TRP A 105 -1.07 -11.09 11.63
C TRP A 105 -1.08 -10.16 10.42
N GLY A 106 -0.99 -10.71 9.21
CA GLY A 106 -0.97 -9.95 7.97
C GLY A 106 0.42 -9.46 7.56
N SER A 107 1.51 -9.86 8.25
CA SER A 107 2.86 -9.51 7.84
C SER A 107 3.25 -10.27 6.57
N THR A 108 4.04 -9.66 5.71
CA THR A 108 4.70 -10.30 4.55
C THR A 108 6.19 -10.49 4.84
N PRO A 109 6.91 -11.32 4.07
CA PRO A 109 8.36 -11.41 4.18
C PRO A 109 9.05 -10.05 4.04
N LEU A 110 8.53 -9.18 3.16
CA LEU A 110 9.05 -7.82 3.00
C LEU A 110 8.77 -6.95 4.24
N GLY A 111 7.58 -7.06 4.85
CA GLY A 111 7.25 -6.40 6.12
C GLY A 111 8.19 -6.81 7.25
N ASP A 112 8.48 -8.11 7.36
CA ASP A 112 9.45 -8.65 8.31
C ASP A 112 10.87 -8.13 8.06
N ALA A 113 11.34 -8.11 6.81
CA ALA A 113 12.66 -7.58 6.45
C ALA A 113 12.79 -6.08 6.76
N ILE A 114 11.72 -5.31 6.54
CA ILE A 114 11.63 -3.88 6.87
C ILE A 114 11.76 -3.65 8.36
N TYR A 115 10.95 -4.35 9.17
CA TYR A 115 10.93 -4.18 10.63
C TYR A 115 12.30 -4.49 11.25
N TYR A 116 12.95 -5.55 10.76
CA TYR A 116 14.28 -5.94 11.22
C TYR A 116 15.44 -5.23 10.49
N LYS A 117 15.14 -4.30 9.59
CA LYS A 117 16.13 -3.45 8.87
C LYS A 117 17.13 -4.27 8.02
N ASN A 118 16.65 -5.29 7.34
CA ASN A 118 17.46 -6.16 6.47
C ASN A 118 17.51 -5.61 5.03
N HIS A 119 18.29 -4.56 4.81
CA HIS A 119 18.27 -3.72 3.60
C HIS A 119 18.52 -4.48 2.30
N GLU A 120 19.42 -5.46 2.29
CA GLU A 120 19.71 -6.24 1.08
C GLU A 120 18.57 -7.22 0.74
N VAL A 121 17.89 -7.77 1.75
CA VAL A 121 16.67 -8.57 1.55
C VAL A 121 15.52 -7.71 1.04
N ILE A 122 15.36 -6.49 1.55
CA ILE A 122 14.35 -5.53 1.07
C ILE A 122 14.52 -5.32 -0.44
N LYS A 123 15.72 -4.93 -0.89
CA LYS A 123 16.01 -4.73 -2.32
C LYS A 123 15.74 -5.98 -3.15
N LEU A 124 16.10 -7.16 -2.61
CA LEU A 124 15.92 -8.42 -3.30
C LEU A 124 14.43 -8.78 -3.48
N LEU A 125 13.62 -8.62 -2.43
CA LEU A 125 12.19 -8.86 -2.46
C LEU A 125 11.48 -7.87 -3.38
N GLU A 126 11.79 -6.57 -3.29
CA GLU A 126 11.24 -5.53 -4.18
C GLU A 126 11.55 -5.83 -5.65
N LYS A 127 12.77 -6.29 -5.96
CA LYS A 127 13.16 -6.71 -7.32
C LYS A 127 12.30 -7.86 -7.85
N HIS A 128 11.82 -8.74 -6.96
CA HIS A 128 10.93 -9.85 -7.31
C HIS A 128 9.44 -9.47 -7.25
N GLY A 129 9.14 -8.17 -7.19
CA GLY A 129 7.79 -7.65 -7.22
C GLY A 129 7.09 -7.62 -5.87
N ALA A 130 7.81 -7.87 -4.77
CA ALA A 130 7.27 -7.70 -3.43
C ALA A 130 6.83 -6.27 -3.26
N LYS A 131 5.56 -6.10 -2.94
CA LYS A 131 5.05 -4.79 -2.61
C LYS A 131 5.19 -4.61 -1.11
N PRO A 132 5.80 -3.51 -0.67
CA PRO A 132 5.80 -3.23 0.76
C PRO A 132 4.31 -3.22 1.30
N LEU A 133 3.88 -3.40 2.60
CA LEU A 133 2.50 -3.05 3.25
C LEU A 133 2.19 -1.75 4.15
N MET A 134 1.30 -0.78 3.83
CA MET A 134 1.39 0.65 4.27
C MET A 134 1.25 0.78 5.79
N ALA A 135 2.34 1.08 6.50
CA ALA A 135 2.30 1.22 7.95
C ALA A 135 1.68 2.57 8.33
N PRO A 136 0.86 2.61 9.38
CA PRO A 136 0.36 3.88 9.91
C PRO A 136 1.53 4.83 10.25
N MET A 137 1.38 6.10 9.88
CA MET A 137 2.31 7.17 10.20
C MET A 137 2.25 7.46 11.71
N HIS A 138 3.16 6.87 12.49
CA HIS A 138 3.22 7.11 13.93
C HIS A 138 3.97 8.40 14.23
N VAL A 139 3.35 9.28 15.02
CA VAL A 139 4.02 10.46 15.59
C VAL A 139 4.52 10.15 16.99
N LYS A 140 5.67 10.72 17.40
CA LYS A 140 6.25 10.44 18.72
C LYS A 140 5.53 11.17 19.85
N HIS A 141 4.90 12.30 19.53
CA HIS A 141 4.19 13.14 20.48
C HIS A 141 2.83 13.58 19.93
N ALA A 142 1.81 13.68 20.79
CA ALA A 142 0.46 14.12 20.40
C ALA A 142 0.42 15.52 19.74
N ARG A 143 1.37 16.40 20.07
CA ARG A 143 1.52 17.73 19.44
C ARG A 143 1.99 17.69 17.98
N GLU A 144 2.47 16.54 17.51
CA GLU A 144 2.97 16.34 16.15
C GLU A 144 1.90 15.75 15.23
N VAL A 145 0.72 15.42 15.75
CA VAL A 145 -0.44 14.95 14.98
C VAL A 145 -0.84 16.05 14.00
N PRO A 146 -0.89 15.77 12.68
CA PRO A 146 -1.32 16.76 11.69
C PRO A 146 -2.79 17.18 11.91
N GLU A 147 -3.11 18.43 11.58
CA GLU A 147 -4.49 18.95 11.70
C GLU A 147 -5.52 18.23 10.82
N TYR A 148 -5.06 17.62 9.73
CA TYR A 148 -5.92 16.83 8.84
C TYR A 148 -6.25 15.44 9.39
N GLU A 149 -5.62 15.02 10.49
CA GLU A 149 -5.83 13.68 11.05
C GLU A 149 -7.24 13.57 11.61
N ILE A 150 -7.98 12.57 11.14
CA ILE A 150 -9.32 12.24 11.59
C ILE A 150 -9.22 11.05 12.55
N ASP A 151 -9.91 11.12 13.69
CA ASP A 151 -10.09 9.94 14.53
C ASP A 151 -10.99 8.92 13.80
N PRO A 152 -10.53 7.68 13.58
CA PRO A 152 -11.30 6.64 12.91
C PRO A 152 -12.71 6.43 13.48
N HIS A 153 -12.91 6.64 14.79
CA HIS A 153 -14.20 6.46 15.45
C HIS A 153 -15.22 7.55 15.07
N GLU A 154 -14.77 8.67 14.49
CA GLU A 154 -15.66 9.70 13.96
C GLU A 154 -16.23 9.33 12.58
N LEU A 155 -15.72 8.27 11.94
CA LEU A 155 -16.18 7.78 10.65
C LEU A 155 -17.20 6.65 10.84
N ASP A 156 -18.41 6.87 10.33
CA ASP A 156 -19.49 5.88 10.33
C ASP A 156 -19.68 5.28 8.92
N PHE A 157 -19.62 3.95 8.86
CA PHE A 157 -19.78 3.14 7.64
C PHE A 157 -20.99 2.21 7.68
N THR A 158 -21.88 2.35 8.66
CA THR A 158 -23.03 1.45 8.88
C THR A 158 -23.94 1.35 7.66
N ASN A 159 -24.09 2.44 6.90
CA ASN A 159 -24.87 2.51 5.65
C ASN A 159 -23.97 2.72 4.42
N SER A 160 -22.75 2.18 4.46
CA SER A 160 -21.76 2.40 3.40
C SER A 160 -22.11 1.66 2.10
N VAL A 161 -21.76 2.28 0.98
CA VAL A 161 -21.93 1.74 -0.38
C VAL A 161 -20.65 1.99 -1.16
N GLU A 162 -20.20 1.01 -1.94
CA GLU A 162 -19.10 1.22 -2.89
C GLU A 162 -19.53 2.16 -4.02
N ILE A 163 -18.71 3.18 -4.30
CA ILE A 163 -19.04 4.21 -5.29
C ILE A 163 -18.34 3.90 -6.62
N THR A 164 -17.01 3.83 -6.59
CA THR A 164 -16.17 3.73 -7.81
C THR A 164 -15.43 2.41 -7.81
N LYS A 165 -15.92 1.38 -8.52
CA LYS A 165 -15.25 0.08 -8.75
C LYS A 165 -14.41 -0.44 -7.54
N GLY A 166 -14.95 -0.39 -6.32
CA GLY A 166 -14.25 -0.83 -5.09
C GLY A 166 -13.12 0.08 -4.57
N THR A 167 -12.86 1.24 -5.18
CA THR A 167 -11.81 2.18 -4.75
C THR A 167 -12.28 3.14 -3.66
N PHE A 168 -13.54 3.60 -3.74
CA PHE A 168 -14.12 4.56 -2.80
C PHE A 168 -15.39 4.00 -2.16
N ILE A 169 -15.56 4.28 -0.88
CA ILE A 169 -16.70 3.89 -0.06
C ILE A 169 -17.39 5.16 0.44
N LEU A 170 -18.73 5.18 0.39
CA LEU A 170 -19.52 6.22 1.03
C LEU A 170 -19.49 6.03 2.56
N GLY A 171 -19.19 7.10 3.30
CA GLY A 171 -19.26 7.12 4.75
C GLY A 171 -19.84 8.42 5.28
N PHE A 172 -19.93 8.53 6.60
CA PHE A 172 -20.32 9.75 7.29
C PHE A 172 -19.21 10.18 8.23
N TRP A 173 -18.87 11.47 8.20
CA TRP A 173 -17.97 12.09 9.16
C TRP A 173 -18.71 13.22 9.87
N ARG A 174 -18.96 13.05 11.18
CA ARG A 174 -19.75 14.01 11.99
C ARG A 174 -21.11 14.38 11.36
N GLY A 175 -21.76 13.40 10.73
CA GLY A 175 -23.05 13.55 10.05
C GLY A 175 -22.99 14.08 8.61
N ILE A 176 -21.81 14.39 8.08
CA ILE A 176 -21.61 14.84 6.69
C ILE A 176 -21.27 13.64 5.82
N GLN A 177 -21.93 13.50 4.66
CA GLN A 177 -21.58 12.47 3.68
C GLN A 177 -20.20 12.74 3.08
N VAL A 178 -19.34 11.73 3.11
CA VAL A 178 -17.97 11.79 2.62
C VAL A 178 -17.65 10.59 1.74
N ALA A 179 -16.73 10.80 0.79
CA ALA A 179 -16.14 9.71 0.04
C ALA A 179 -14.83 9.31 0.73
N VAL A 180 -14.68 8.04 1.05
CA VAL A 180 -13.51 7.50 1.75
C VAL A 180 -12.78 6.54 0.82
N LYS A 181 -11.51 6.83 0.55
CA LYS A 181 -10.59 5.94 -0.13
C LYS A 181 -9.75 5.23 0.91
N LYS A 182 -9.91 3.91 1.05
CA LYS A 182 -8.98 3.11 1.83
C LYS A 182 -7.69 3.01 1.03
N LEU A 183 -6.57 3.36 1.65
CA LEU A 183 -5.28 3.16 1.04
C LEU A 183 -4.95 1.66 1.14
N GLY A 184 -4.43 1.11 0.05
CA GLY A 184 -4.01 -0.30 0.01
C GLY A 184 -2.95 -0.55 1.07
N GLU A 185 -2.81 -1.81 1.45
CA GLU A 185 -1.73 -2.26 2.33
C GLU A 185 -0.41 -2.17 1.54
N GLU A 186 0.19 -0.96 1.30
CA GLU A 186 1.55 -0.74 0.71
C GLU A 186 2.74 -0.03 1.54
N VAL A 187 3.65 -0.74 2.24
CA VAL A 187 4.89 -0.59 3.10
C VAL A 187 5.77 0.53 2.76
N ILE A 188 5.39 1.73 3.13
CA ILE A 188 6.40 2.75 3.13
C ILE A 188 7.27 2.59 4.38
N SER A 189 8.36 1.83 4.26
CA SER A 189 9.44 1.74 5.25
C SER A 189 10.47 2.84 5.13
N ASP A 190 10.46 3.53 3.99
CA ASP A 190 11.36 4.61 3.68
C ASP A 190 10.83 5.88 4.35
N ASP A 191 11.55 6.34 5.38
CA ASP A 191 11.25 7.58 6.10
C ASP A 191 11.09 8.79 5.17
N ASP A 192 11.79 8.83 4.03
CA ASP A 192 11.67 9.90 3.05
C ASP A 192 10.38 9.81 2.25
N ARG A 193 9.93 8.60 1.92
CA ARG A 193 8.62 8.39 1.29
C ARG A 193 7.48 8.65 2.27
N VAL A 194 7.61 8.29 3.55
CA VAL A 194 6.62 8.64 4.59
C VAL A 194 6.56 10.17 4.76
N ARG A 195 7.71 10.84 4.76
CA ARG A 195 7.78 12.31 4.82
C ARG A 195 7.14 12.94 3.59
N ALA A 196 7.45 12.45 2.39
CA ALA A 196 6.83 12.94 1.15
C ALA A 196 5.30 12.74 1.16
N PHE A 197 4.83 11.61 1.70
CA PHE A 197 3.40 11.33 1.86
C PHE A 197 2.74 12.32 2.81
N ARG A 198 3.39 12.59 3.95
CA ARG A 198 2.94 13.58 4.93
C ARG A 198 2.88 14.99 4.33
N ASP A 199 3.92 15.39 3.60
CA ASP A 199 4.03 16.71 2.96
C ASP A 199 2.96 16.87 1.88
N GLU A 200 2.66 15.81 1.13
CA GLU A 200 1.60 15.81 0.14
C GLU A 200 0.21 15.94 0.77
N LEU A 201 -0.10 15.23 1.85
CA LEU A 201 -1.35 15.41 2.60
C LEU A 201 -1.48 16.82 3.17
N ALA A 202 -0.38 17.41 3.66
CA ALA A 202 -0.36 18.79 4.15
C ALA A 202 -0.61 19.81 3.02
N LEU A 203 -0.20 19.48 1.80
CA LEU A 203 -0.49 20.28 0.60
C LEU A 203 -1.95 20.11 0.17
N LEU A 204 -2.50 18.88 0.20
CA LEU A 204 -3.91 18.63 -0.09
C LEU A 204 -4.86 19.38 0.85
N GLN A 205 -4.50 19.52 2.14
CA GLN A 205 -5.28 20.28 3.12
C GLN A 205 -5.49 21.76 2.69
N LYS A 206 -4.54 22.33 1.96
CA LYS A 206 -4.55 23.74 1.52
C LYS A 206 -5.32 23.97 0.22
N ILE A 207 -5.60 22.91 -0.54
CA ILE A 207 -6.29 23.02 -1.83
C ILE A 207 -7.76 23.32 -1.61
N ARG A 208 -8.20 24.45 -2.19
CA ARG A 208 -9.56 24.97 -2.09
C ARG A 208 -9.95 25.59 -3.43
N HIS A 209 -10.72 24.87 -4.25
CA HIS A 209 -11.16 25.37 -5.56
C HIS A 209 -12.50 24.75 -5.97
N PRO A 210 -13.45 25.52 -6.56
CA PRO A 210 -14.78 25.00 -6.92
C PRO A 210 -14.78 23.88 -7.96
N ASN A 211 -13.74 23.78 -8.80
CA ASN A 211 -13.59 22.71 -9.80
C ASN A 211 -12.54 21.64 -9.39
N VAL A 212 -12.19 21.56 -8.11
CA VAL A 212 -11.30 20.51 -7.58
C VAL A 212 -12.00 19.87 -6.39
N VAL A 213 -11.94 18.55 -6.29
CA VAL A 213 -12.54 17.82 -5.18
C VAL A 213 -11.82 18.16 -3.88
N GLN A 214 -12.62 18.51 -2.87
CA GLN A 214 -12.12 18.93 -1.58
C GLN A 214 -11.60 17.76 -0.75
N PHE A 215 -10.33 17.80 -0.39
CA PHE A 215 -9.78 16.99 0.70
C PHE A 215 -10.28 17.51 2.05
N LEU A 216 -10.78 16.60 2.89
CA LEU A 216 -11.34 16.91 4.20
C LEU A 216 -10.40 16.48 5.33
N GLY A 217 -9.74 15.33 5.17
CA GLY A 217 -8.78 14.82 6.14
C GLY A 217 -8.32 13.41 5.78
N ALA A 218 -7.51 12.82 6.64
CA ALA A 218 -7.01 11.48 6.48
C ALA A 218 -6.94 10.74 7.83
N VAL A 219 -7.03 9.42 7.78
CA VAL A 219 -6.64 8.54 8.86
C VAL A 219 -5.29 7.98 8.48
N THR A 220 -4.24 8.39 9.19
CA THR A 220 -2.87 7.95 8.93
C THR A 220 -2.24 7.24 10.11
N GLN A 221 -2.77 7.39 11.32
CA GLN A 221 -2.19 6.78 12.53
C GLN A 221 -2.77 5.39 12.88
N SER A 222 -3.74 4.91 12.11
CA SER A 222 -4.33 3.58 12.31
C SER A 222 -4.47 2.82 10.99
N SER A 223 -4.63 1.51 11.10
CA SER A 223 -4.93 0.64 9.96
C SER A 223 -6.43 0.29 9.96
N PRO A 224 -7.11 0.37 8.79
CA PRO A 224 -6.58 0.81 7.50
C PRO A 224 -6.42 2.33 7.43
N MET A 225 -5.38 2.81 6.75
CA MET A 225 -5.27 4.23 6.43
C MET A 225 -6.32 4.65 5.40
N MET A 226 -6.81 5.88 5.54
CA MET A 226 -7.94 6.38 4.74
C MET A 226 -7.71 7.83 4.32
N ILE A 227 -8.10 8.16 3.09
CA ILE A 227 -8.23 9.54 2.61
C ILE A 227 -9.72 9.87 2.54
N VAL A 228 -10.12 10.98 3.14
CA VAL A 228 -11.50 11.44 3.22
C VAL A 228 -11.66 12.71 2.39
N THR A 229 -12.57 12.67 1.40
CA THR A 229 -12.91 13.82 0.55
C THR A 229 -14.41 14.11 0.58
N GLU A 230 -14.80 15.25 0.03
CA GLU A 230 -16.22 15.53 -0.21
C GLU A 230 -16.86 14.44 -1.09
N TYR A 231 -18.12 14.13 -0.82
CA TYR A 231 -18.91 13.21 -1.63
C TYR A 231 -19.68 13.98 -2.72
N LEU A 232 -19.66 13.44 -3.95
CA LEU A 232 -20.27 14.04 -5.14
C LEU A 232 -21.37 13.10 -5.68
N PRO A 233 -22.65 13.34 -5.34
CA PRO A 233 -23.72 12.35 -5.53
C PRO A 233 -24.11 12.13 -6.99
N LYS A 234 -23.72 13.02 -7.92
CA LYS A 234 -24.01 12.83 -9.36
C LYS A 234 -23.02 11.88 -10.06
N GLY A 235 -21.98 11.42 -9.34
CA GLY A 235 -21.01 10.45 -9.82
C GLY A 235 -20.04 10.99 -10.88
N ASP A 236 -19.34 10.07 -11.54
CA ASP A 236 -18.30 10.40 -12.51
C ASP A 236 -18.81 10.74 -13.92
N LEU A 237 -18.00 11.49 -14.64
CA LEU A 237 -18.29 11.97 -15.99
C LEU A 237 -18.37 10.81 -16.99
N ARG A 238 -17.57 9.74 -16.83
CA ARG A 238 -17.61 8.56 -17.72
C ARG A 238 -18.99 7.89 -17.69
N ALA A 239 -19.50 7.60 -16.50
CA ALA A 239 -20.83 7.02 -16.30
C ALA A 239 -21.94 7.95 -16.83
N PHE A 240 -21.80 9.27 -16.62
CA PHE A 240 -22.73 10.24 -17.16
C PHE A 240 -22.75 10.25 -18.70
N LEU A 241 -21.59 10.30 -19.35
CA LEU A 241 -21.47 10.31 -20.81
C LEU A 241 -22.04 9.02 -21.43
N LYS A 242 -21.80 7.86 -20.79
CA LYS A 242 -22.39 6.59 -21.22
C LYS A 242 -23.92 6.61 -21.22
N ARG A 243 -24.55 7.23 -20.22
CA ARG A 243 -26.01 7.35 -20.14
C ARG A 243 -26.58 8.45 -21.03
N LYS A 244 -25.88 9.59 -21.16
CA LYS A 244 -26.39 10.78 -21.84
C LYS A 244 -26.18 10.73 -23.36
N GLY A 245 -25.10 10.09 -23.82
CA GLY A 245 -24.66 10.14 -25.21
C GLY A 245 -24.00 11.48 -25.56
N ALA A 246 -24.11 11.90 -26.81
CA ALA A 246 -23.47 13.11 -27.31
C ALA A 246 -23.95 14.37 -26.57
N LEU A 247 -22.99 15.21 -26.16
CA LEU A 247 -23.29 16.48 -25.49
C LEU A 247 -23.62 17.58 -26.51
N LYS A 248 -24.48 18.52 -26.11
CA LYS A 248 -24.64 19.78 -26.85
C LYS A 248 -23.32 20.57 -26.82
N PRO A 249 -22.95 21.29 -27.90
CA PRO A 249 -21.71 22.06 -27.94
C PRO A 249 -21.52 23.01 -26.74
N SER A 250 -22.58 23.71 -26.33
CA SER A 250 -22.55 24.61 -25.17
C SER A 250 -22.24 23.90 -23.85
N THR A 251 -22.75 22.67 -23.67
CA THR A 251 -22.47 21.87 -22.47
C THR A 251 -21.04 21.34 -22.49
N ALA A 252 -20.56 20.90 -23.66
CA ALA A 252 -19.19 20.44 -23.82
C ALA A 252 -18.18 21.55 -23.51
N VAL A 253 -18.41 22.78 -23.99
CA VAL A 253 -17.56 23.95 -23.69
C VAL A 253 -17.56 24.25 -22.19
N ARG A 254 -18.73 24.26 -21.54
CA ARG A 254 -18.81 24.48 -20.09
C ARG A 254 -18.03 23.43 -19.30
N PHE A 255 -18.17 22.15 -19.66
CA PHE A 255 -17.43 21.06 -19.04
C PHE A 255 -15.92 21.20 -19.25
N ALA A 256 -15.48 21.55 -20.46
CA ALA A 256 -14.07 21.80 -20.73
C ALA A 256 -13.52 22.96 -19.89
N LEU A 257 -14.28 24.04 -19.71
CA LEU A 257 -13.89 25.18 -18.88
C LEU A 257 -13.77 24.81 -17.40
N ASP A 258 -14.70 24.02 -16.86
CA ASP A 258 -14.62 23.56 -15.46
C ASP A 258 -13.35 22.74 -15.23
N ILE A 259 -13.07 21.78 -16.11
CA ILE A 259 -11.86 20.94 -16.04
C ILE A 259 -10.61 21.81 -16.17
N ALA A 260 -10.57 22.72 -17.15
CA ALA A 260 -9.44 23.60 -17.38
C ALA A 260 -9.15 24.51 -16.17
N ARG A 261 -10.19 25.06 -15.53
CA ARG A 261 -10.04 25.87 -14.31
C ARG A 261 -9.46 25.06 -13.16
N GLY A 262 -9.97 23.85 -12.93
CA GLY A 262 -9.44 22.95 -11.91
C GLY A 262 -7.97 22.61 -12.15
N MET A 263 -7.62 22.23 -13.38
CA MET A 263 -6.24 21.92 -13.76
C MET A 263 -5.30 23.12 -13.68
N ASN A 264 -5.74 24.31 -14.12
CA ASN A 264 -4.96 25.53 -14.02
C ASN A 264 -4.63 25.86 -12.56
N TYR A 265 -5.62 25.77 -11.67
CA TYR A 265 -5.41 25.97 -10.24
C TYR A 265 -4.37 25.00 -9.65
N LEU A 266 -4.43 23.71 -10.01
CA LEU A 266 -3.46 22.71 -9.57
C LEU A 266 -2.03 23.03 -10.08
N HIS A 267 -1.91 23.47 -11.33
CA HIS A 267 -0.63 23.84 -11.95
C HIS A 267 -0.05 25.15 -11.42
N GLU A 268 -0.87 26.10 -10.98
CA GLU A 268 -0.41 27.37 -10.42
C GLU A 268 0.09 27.24 -8.97
N ASN A 269 -0.11 26.09 -8.34
CA ASN A 269 0.33 25.86 -6.97
C ASN A 269 1.85 26.06 -6.79
N LYS A 270 2.24 26.63 -5.65
CA LYS A 270 3.63 26.95 -5.30
C LYS A 270 4.01 26.28 -3.97
N PRO A 271 5.28 25.88 -3.79
CA PRO A 271 6.43 26.09 -4.67
C PRO A 271 6.49 25.14 -5.87
N VAL A 272 5.80 24.00 -5.82
CA VAL A 272 5.81 22.99 -6.88
C VAL A 272 4.39 22.84 -7.47
N PRO A 273 4.25 22.84 -8.80
CA PRO A 273 2.97 22.62 -9.46
C PRO A 273 2.46 21.19 -9.22
N ILE A 274 1.16 21.02 -9.01
CA ILE A 274 0.55 19.70 -8.84
C ILE A 274 0.20 19.17 -10.22
N ILE A 275 0.90 18.14 -10.67
CA ILE A 275 0.61 17.49 -11.95
C ILE A 275 -0.28 16.27 -11.70
N HIS A 276 -1.52 16.30 -12.20
CA HIS A 276 -2.49 15.21 -11.98
C HIS A 276 -2.03 13.87 -12.58
N ARG A 277 -1.43 13.89 -13.78
CA ARG A 277 -0.88 12.74 -14.52
C ARG A 277 -1.86 11.58 -14.82
N ASP A 278 -3.15 11.68 -14.49
CA ASP A 278 -4.16 10.63 -14.71
C ASP A 278 -5.55 11.23 -14.99
N LEU A 279 -5.58 12.24 -15.86
CA LEU A 279 -6.80 12.96 -16.17
C LEU A 279 -7.66 12.13 -17.13
N GLU A 280 -8.65 11.44 -16.60
CA GLU A 280 -9.63 10.66 -17.38
C GLU A 280 -11.07 10.92 -16.91
N PRO A 281 -12.10 10.62 -17.73
CA PRO A 281 -13.50 10.89 -17.36
C PRO A 281 -13.98 10.20 -16.07
N SER A 282 -13.29 9.18 -15.55
CA SER A 282 -13.57 8.57 -14.23
C SER A 282 -13.20 9.50 -13.08
N ASN A 283 -12.15 10.29 -13.26
CA ASN A 283 -11.56 11.16 -12.24
C ASN A 283 -12.16 12.57 -12.31
N ILE A 284 -13.24 12.74 -13.07
CA ILE A 284 -14.02 13.97 -13.12
C ILE A 284 -15.38 13.70 -12.53
N LEU A 285 -15.65 14.31 -11.38
CA LEU A 285 -16.87 14.12 -10.61
C LEU A 285 -17.82 15.30 -10.80
N ARG A 286 -19.11 15.06 -10.54
CA ARG A 286 -20.18 16.03 -10.76
C ARG A 286 -20.83 16.44 -9.45
N ASP A 287 -20.93 17.75 -9.23
CA ASP A 287 -21.68 18.29 -8.09
C ASP A 287 -23.19 18.35 -8.36
N ASP A 288 -23.96 18.76 -7.35
CA ASP A 288 -25.42 18.90 -7.45
C ASP A 288 -25.87 20.02 -8.39
N SER A 289 -25.02 21.02 -8.61
CA SER A 289 -25.25 22.10 -9.58
C SER A 289 -24.95 21.67 -11.02
N GLY A 290 -24.34 20.49 -11.20
CA GLY A 290 -23.92 19.95 -12.48
C GLY A 290 -22.64 20.55 -13.03
N ASN A 291 -21.82 21.19 -12.18
CA ASN A 291 -20.46 21.57 -12.52
C ASN A 291 -19.53 20.37 -12.35
N LEU A 292 -18.35 20.45 -12.98
CA LEU A 292 -17.35 19.40 -12.90
C LEU A 292 -16.25 19.74 -11.87
N LYS A 293 -15.82 18.73 -11.14
CA LYS A 293 -14.68 18.77 -10.22
C LYS A 293 -13.65 17.70 -10.58
N VAL A 294 -12.38 18.09 -10.59
CA VAL A 294 -11.23 17.20 -10.79
C VAL A 294 -10.94 16.45 -9.49
N ALA A 295 -10.87 15.12 -9.55
CA ALA A 295 -10.69 14.22 -8.43
C ALA A 295 -9.44 13.33 -8.61
N ASP A 296 -9.08 12.57 -7.58
CA ASP A 296 -7.98 11.58 -7.59
C ASP A 296 -6.64 12.12 -8.13
N PHE A 297 -6.31 13.35 -7.77
CA PHE A 297 -5.00 13.96 -8.01
C PHE A 297 -4.11 13.80 -6.77
N GLY A 298 -2.80 13.74 -6.97
CA GLY A 298 -1.83 13.61 -5.87
C GLY A 298 -1.60 12.17 -5.38
N VAL A 299 -1.79 11.95 -4.08
CA VAL A 299 -1.18 10.89 -3.23
C VAL A 299 -1.29 9.47 -3.75
N SER A 300 -2.31 9.20 -4.57
CA SER A 300 -2.45 7.95 -5.31
C SER A 300 -1.19 7.59 -6.13
N LYS A 301 -0.38 8.58 -6.55
CA LYS A 301 0.84 8.35 -7.34
C LYS A 301 2.12 8.26 -6.52
N LEU A 302 2.18 8.87 -5.34
CA LEU A 302 3.32 8.72 -4.44
C LEU A 302 3.43 7.27 -3.93
N LEU A 303 2.29 6.58 -3.87
CA LEU A 303 2.17 5.19 -3.46
C LEU A 303 2.40 4.22 -4.64
N THR A 304 2.00 4.58 -5.86
CA THR A 304 2.33 3.75 -7.02
C THR A 304 3.78 3.98 -7.44
N VAL A 305 4.65 2.99 -7.22
CA VAL A 305 5.99 2.93 -7.85
C VAL A 305 5.79 2.84 -9.37
N LYS A 306 5.64 3.99 -10.04
CA LYS A 306 5.88 4.07 -11.48
C LYS A 306 7.29 4.60 -11.60
N GLU A 307 8.18 3.75 -12.11
CA GLU A 307 9.50 4.15 -12.62
C GLU A 307 9.35 5.48 -13.35
N ASP A 308 10.10 6.49 -12.91
CA ASP A 308 10.38 7.66 -13.74
C ASP A 308 11.18 7.15 -14.95
N ARG A 309 10.47 6.68 -15.98
CA ARG A 309 11.06 6.58 -17.30
C ARG A 309 11.25 8.02 -17.79
N PRO A 310 12.48 8.45 -18.12
CA PRO A 310 12.64 9.66 -18.90
C PRO A 310 11.85 9.44 -20.19
N LEU A 311 10.87 10.33 -20.44
CA LEU A 311 10.04 10.29 -21.63
C LEU A 311 10.92 10.60 -22.85
N THR A 312 11.50 9.57 -23.46
CA THR A 312 11.78 9.60 -24.89
C THR A 312 10.48 9.25 -25.59
N CYS A 313 9.84 10.25 -26.18
CA CYS A 313 8.74 10.07 -27.12
C CYS A 313 9.21 9.16 -28.26
N GLN A 314 8.72 7.92 -28.30
CA GLN A 314 8.57 7.18 -29.54
C GLN A 314 7.13 6.71 -29.67
N GLU A 315 6.52 7.29 -30.70
CA GLU A 315 5.25 7.04 -31.37
C GLU A 315 4.60 5.68 -31.07
N THR A 316 3.38 5.71 -30.53
CA THR A 316 2.16 5.45 -31.33
C THR A 316 0.89 5.56 -30.47
N SER A 317 -0.07 6.34 -30.99
CA SER A 317 -1.50 6.38 -30.67
C SER A 317 -1.94 6.65 -29.23
N CYS A 318 -1.96 7.93 -28.84
CA CYS A 318 -3.04 8.51 -28.03
C CYS A 318 -3.24 9.97 -28.45
N LYS A 319 -4.27 10.23 -29.28
CA LYS A 319 -4.75 11.58 -29.57
C LYS A 319 -5.45 12.13 -28.31
N CYS A 320 -4.73 12.84 -27.46
CA CYS A 320 -5.31 13.80 -26.53
C CYS A 320 -4.62 15.15 -26.74
N CYS A 321 -5.41 16.10 -27.25
CA CYS A 321 -5.08 17.50 -27.38
C CYS A 321 -4.78 18.09 -26.00
N CYS A 322 -3.55 18.56 -25.80
CA CYS A 322 -3.21 19.97 -25.58
C CYS A 322 -1.76 20.04 -25.11
N LEU A 323 -0.86 20.13 -26.08
CA LEU A 323 0.44 20.77 -25.94
C LEU A 323 0.19 22.28 -25.77
N SER A 324 0.76 22.85 -24.72
CA SER A 324 1.23 24.23 -24.75
C SER A 324 2.53 24.31 -23.96
N GLU A 325 3.58 23.68 -24.51
CA GLU A 325 4.83 24.44 -24.62
C GLU A 325 4.54 25.58 -25.62
N TYR A 326 5.14 26.75 -25.42
CA TYR A 326 4.86 28.07 -26.04
C TYR A 326 3.91 28.98 -25.25
N PHE A 327 4.51 29.75 -24.34
CA PHE A 327 4.29 31.15 -23.91
C PHE A 327 5.04 31.25 -22.57
N ILE A 328 6.29 31.69 -22.46
CA ILE A 328 7.02 32.82 -23.07
C ILE A 328 8.45 32.37 -23.40
#